data_AF-A0A3L7UTM4-F1
#
_entry.id   AF-A0A3L7UTM4-F1
#
_cell.length_a   1.000
_cell.length_b   1.000
_cell.length_c   1.000
_cell.angle_alpha   90.00
_cell.angle_beta   90.00
_cell.angle_gamma   90.00
#
_symmetry.space_group_name_H-M   'P 1'
#
loop_
_entity.id
_entity.type
_entity.pdbx_description
1 polymer ?
#
loop_
_entity_poly.entity_id
_entity_poly.type
_entity_poly.pdbx_seq_one_letter_code
_entity_poly.pdbx_strand_id
1 'polypeptide(L)'
;YRLYEEIHAVFVSWLTECGVQVTARGRNSDRKEEPFLCFLREAAPDLVVSGHKILGSAQRRRRGAVLQHGSLLLEASEHTPDLLGLRELAPTFPDTTAAWDQVALRLARCLGRADAVRELPESVRNKAAILSNECVMTDRLISQALQVPGFQISTD
;
A
#
# COMPACT_ATOMS: atom_id res chain seq x y z
N TYR A 1 14.77 -7.26 6.45
CA TYR A 1 13.41 -7.80 6.56
C TYR A 1 12.73 -7.44 7.87
N ARG A 2 13.42 -7.50 9.03
CA ARG A 2 12.90 -7.08 10.34
C ARG A 2 11.86 -5.93 10.36
N LEU A 3 12.19 -4.74 9.85
CA LEU A 3 11.25 -3.61 9.85
C LEU A 3 9.96 -3.90 9.06
N TYR A 4 10.07 -4.62 7.94
CA TYR A 4 8.91 -5.00 7.13
C TYR A 4 7.98 -5.93 7.94
N GLU A 5 8.55 -6.93 8.61
CA GLU A 5 7.82 -7.88 9.46
C GLU A 5 7.19 -7.18 10.67
N GLU A 6 7.91 -6.27 11.32
CA GLU A 6 7.40 -5.49 12.45
C GLU A 6 6.21 -4.60 12.04
N ILE A 7 6.28 -3.95 10.88
CA ILE A 7 5.16 -3.16 10.35
C ILE A 7 3.95 -4.04 10.07
N HIS A 8 4.16 -5.22 9.47
CA HIS A 8 3.07 -6.16 9.19
C HIS A 8 2.46 -6.74 10.45
N ALA A 9 3.28 -7.03 11.47
CA ALA A 9 2.82 -7.51 12.76
C ALA A 9 1.86 -6.52 13.45
N VAL A 10 2.03 -5.21 13.26
CA VAL A 10 1.06 -4.20 13.74
C VAL A 10 -0.32 -4.43 13.14
N PHE A 11 -0.40 -4.65 11.82
CA PHE A 11 -1.66 -4.91 11.15
C PHE A 11 -2.25 -6.27 11.54
N VAL A 12 -1.43 -7.31 11.67
CA VAL A 12 -1.88 -8.63 12.14
C VAL A 12 -2.52 -8.50 13.53
N SER A 13 -1.81 -7.91 14.50
CA SER A 13 -2.32 -7.72 15.86
C SER A 13 -3.62 -6.91 15.88
N TRP A 14 -3.67 -5.78 15.18
CA TRP A 14 -4.85 -4.92 15.15
C TRP A 14 -6.07 -5.63 14.50
N LEU A 15 -5.87 -6.29 13.36
CA LEU A 15 -6.95 -7.01 12.68
C LEU A 15 -7.44 -8.20 13.51
N THR A 16 -6.55 -8.92 14.19
CA THR A 16 -6.94 -10.00 15.12
C THR A 16 -7.77 -9.48 16.29
N GLU A 17 -7.42 -8.33 16.86
CA GLU A 17 -8.23 -7.67 17.91
C GLU A 17 -9.63 -7.26 17.39
N CYS A 18 -9.74 -6.94 16.11
CA CYS A 18 -11.02 -6.70 15.44
C CYS A 18 -11.77 -8.00 15.06
N GLY A 19 -11.28 -9.17 15.46
CA GLY A 19 -11.90 -10.47 15.18
C GLY A 19 -11.61 -11.02 13.79
N VAL A 20 -10.68 -10.44 13.03
CA VAL A 20 -10.30 -10.89 11.69
C VAL A 20 -9.22 -11.96 11.75
N GLN A 21 -9.48 -13.11 11.13
CA GLN A 21 -8.51 -14.18 10.94
C GLN A 21 -7.56 -13.85 9.79
N VAL A 22 -6.52 -13.07 10.09
CA VAL A 22 -5.51 -12.64 9.12
C VAL A 22 -4.21 -13.43 9.29
N THR A 23 -3.57 -13.76 8.19
CA THR A 23 -2.27 -14.45 8.17
C THR A 23 -1.36 -13.86 7.10
N ALA A 24 -0.05 -14.04 7.23
CA ALA A 24 0.85 -13.84 6.09
C ALA A 24 0.64 -14.98 5.08
N ARG A 25 0.73 -14.67 3.78
CA ARG A 25 0.60 -15.67 2.70
C ARG A 25 1.62 -16.81 2.85
N GLY A 26 2.83 -16.50 3.32
CA GLY A 26 3.88 -17.47 3.61
C GLY A 26 4.65 -18.01 2.40
N ARG A 27 4.21 -17.71 1.17
CA ARG A 27 4.91 -18.09 -0.07
C ARG A 27 4.78 -17.02 -1.14
N ASN A 28 5.80 -16.91 -1.99
CA ASN A 28 5.71 -16.12 -3.21
C ASN A 28 4.88 -16.86 -4.25
N SER A 29 4.31 -16.13 -5.20
CA SER A 29 3.65 -16.75 -6.34
C SER A 29 4.67 -17.40 -7.28
N ASP A 30 4.35 -18.61 -7.76
CA ASP A 30 5.11 -19.31 -8.80
C ASP A 30 4.62 -18.95 -10.22
N ARG A 31 3.73 -17.95 -10.36
CA ARG A 31 3.21 -17.52 -11.65
C ARG A 31 4.35 -17.00 -12.53
N LYS A 32 4.39 -17.49 -13.78
CA LYS A 32 5.35 -17.04 -14.79
C LYS A 32 5.05 -15.63 -15.31
N GLU A 33 3.78 -15.24 -15.29
CA GLU A 33 3.32 -13.92 -15.72
C GLU A 33 2.76 -13.14 -14.53
N GLU A 34 3.22 -11.91 -14.38
CA GLU A 34 2.79 -11.01 -13.32
C GLU A 34 1.49 -10.30 -13.72
N PRO A 35 0.45 -10.31 -12.85
CA PRO A 35 -0.75 -9.53 -13.06
C PRO A 35 -0.47 -8.05 -13.36
N PHE A 36 -1.31 -7.46 -14.21
CA PHE A 36 -1.26 -6.03 -14.53
C PHE A 36 -1.43 -5.18 -13.26
N LEU A 37 -2.48 -5.46 -12.47
CA LEU A 37 -2.69 -4.78 -11.20
C LEU A 37 -1.67 -5.26 -10.17
N CYS A 38 -0.84 -4.35 -9.66
CA CYS A 38 0.17 -4.63 -8.64
C CYS A 38 -0.42 -5.32 -7.40
N PHE A 39 -1.68 -5.05 -7.06
CA PHE A 39 -2.32 -5.65 -5.89
C PHE A 39 -2.61 -7.15 -6.06
N LEU A 40 -2.84 -7.61 -7.30
CA LEU A 40 -3.02 -9.04 -7.61
C LEU A 40 -1.72 -9.85 -7.57
N ARG A 41 -0.56 -9.17 -7.58
CA ARG A 41 0.73 -9.83 -7.43
C ARG A 41 0.83 -10.36 -6.00
N GLU A 42 1.37 -11.56 -5.86
CA GLU A 42 1.43 -12.26 -4.59
C GLU A 42 2.87 -12.43 -4.11
N ALA A 43 3.12 -11.93 -2.91
CA ALA A 43 4.39 -12.08 -2.22
C ALA A 43 4.17 -12.76 -0.86
N ALA A 44 5.19 -13.47 -0.38
CA ALA A 44 5.15 -14.19 0.88
C ALA A 44 4.67 -13.37 2.09
N PRO A 45 5.04 -12.07 2.24
CA PRO A 45 4.60 -11.32 3.40
C PRO A 45 3.26 -10.62 3.20
N ASP A 46 2.58 -10.73 2.04
CA ASP A 46 1.26 -10.16 1.89
C ASP A 46 0.30 -10.72 2.93
N LEU A 47 -0.55 -9.88 3.52
CA LEU A 47 -1.55 -10.33 4.47
C LEU A 47 -2.80 -10.78 3.74
N VAL A 48 -3.31 -11.94 4.15
CA VAL A 48 -4.45 -12.61 3.53
C VAL A 48 -5.53 -12.93 4.56
N VAL A 49 -6.79 -12.86 4.11
CA VAL A 49 -7.97 -13.32 4.83
C VAL A 49 -8.73 -14.26 3.90
N SER A 50 -9.02 -15.48 4.36
CA SER A 50 -9.69 -16.50 3.53
C SER A 50 -9.03 -16.69 2.15
N GLY A 51 -7.70 -16.63 2.08
CA GLY A 51 -6.92 -16.76 0.84
C GLY A 51 -6.82 -15.50 -0.04
N HIS A 52 -7.60 -14.46 0.26
CA HIS A 52 -7.61 -13.20 -0.50
C HIS A 52 -6.63 -12.22 0.11
N LYS A 53 -5.82 -11.56 -0.72
CA LYS A 53 -4.89 -10.53 -0.27
C LYS A 53 -5.68 -9.29 0.16
N ILE A 54 -5.49 -8.89 1.41
CA ILE A 54 -6.10 -7.68 1.98
C ILE A 54 -5.09 -6.57 2.24
N LEU A 55 -3.80 -6.90 2.40
CA LEU A 55 -2.75 -5.91 2.56
C LEU A 55 -1.54 -6.30 1.72
N GLY A 56 -1.17 -5.38 0.83
CA GLY A 56 0.08 -5.42 0.08
C GLY A 56 0.93 -4.22 0.43
N SER A 57 2.25 -4.39 0.49
CA SER A 57 3.15 -3.27 0.79
C SER A 57 4.48 -3.39 0.06
N ALA A 58 5.11 -2.24 -0.13
CA ALA A 58 6.41 -2.11 -0.76
C ALA A 58 7.36 -1.31 0.15
N GLN A 59 8.64 -1.60 0.00
CA GLN A 59 9.71 -0.95 0.74
C GLN A 59 10.82 -0.52 -0.20
N ARG A 60 11.23 0.75 -0.12
CA ARG A 60 12.41 1.26 -0.81
C ARG A 60 13.44 1.74 0.20
N ARG A 61 14.71 1.38 -0.02
CA ARG A 61 15.84 1.82 0.81
C ARG A 61 16.81 2.64 -0.03
N ARG A 62 17.23 3.80 0.47
CA ARG A 62 18.19 4.67 -0.22
C ARG A 62 18.95 5.53 0.79
N ARG A 63 20.28 5.51 0.74
CA ARG A 63 21.17 6.41 1.52
C ARG A 63 20.79 6.51 3.00
N GLY A 64 20.61 5.37 3.67
CA GLY A 64 20.24 5.32 5.09
C GLY A 64 18.77 5.60 5.41
N ALA A 65 17.93 5.95 4.41
CA ALA A 65 16.50 6.13 4.58
C ALA A 65 15.71 4.91 4.08
N VAL A 66 14.54 4.68 4.68
CA VAL A 66 13.56 3.67 4.27
C VAL A 66 12.21 4.33 4.04
N LEU A 67 11.58 4.03 2.91
CA LEU A 67 10.17 4.32 2.63
C LEU A 67 9.42 3.00 2.63
N GLN A 68 8.54 2.80 3.61
CA GLN A 68 7.54 1.73 3.58
C GLN A 68 6.19 2.36 3.25
N HIS A 69 5.48 1.77 2.29
CA HIS A 69 4.10 2.14 1.98
C HIS A 69 3.30 0.90 1.59
N GLY A 70 1.99 0.98 1.67
CA GLY A 70 1.11 -0.12 1.31
C GLY A 70 -0.34 0.31 1.32
N SER A 71 -1.21 -0.63 0.95
CA SER A 71 -2.65 -0.43 0.92
C SER A 71 -3.32 -1.58 1.65
N LEU A 72 -4.30 -1.25 2.48
CA LEU A 72 -5.24 -2.18 3.09
C LEU A 72 -6.58 -2.06 2.36
N LEU A 73 -7.08 -3.17 1.85
CA LEU A 73 -8.34 -3.20 1.11
C LEU A 73 -9.51 -3.34 2.08
N LEU A 74 -10.30 -2.26 2.21
CA LEU A 74 -11.43 -2.24 3.12
C LEU A 74 -12.69 -2.85 2.49
N GLU A 75 -12.92 -2.58 1.21
CA GLU A 75 -14.07 -3.05 0.45
C GLU A 75 -13.72 -3.18 -1.03
N ALA A 76 -14.48 -4.01 -1.74
CA ALA A 76 -14.35 -4.15 -3.18
C ALA A 76 -14.81 -2.87 -3.91
N SER A 77 -14.11 -2.49 -4.98
CA SER A 77 -14.53 -1.37 -5.84
C SER A 77 -15.39 -1.85 -7.01
N GLU A 78 -16.24 -0.99 -7.55
CA GLU A 78 -17.03 -1.28 -8.75
C GLU A 78 -16.17 -1.66 -9.97
N HIS A 79 -14.94 -1.12 -10.05
CA HIS A 79 -14.01 -1.38 -11.15
C HIS A 79 -13.21 -2.67 -10.98
N THR A 80 -13.16 -3.23 -9.77
CA THR A 80 -12.43 -4.46 -9.44
C THR A 80 -13.22 -5.28 -8.42
N PRO A 81 -14.40 -5.81 -8.79
CA PRO A 81 -15.28 -6.51 -7.85
C PRO A 81 -14.68 -7.80 -7.31
N ASP A 82 -13.75 -8.42 -8.04
CA ASP A 82 -13.05 -9.63 -7.63
C ASP A 82 -11.97 -9.39 -6.56
N LEU A 83 -11.59 -8.14 -6.33
CA LEU A 83 -10.69 -7.76 -5.23
C LEU A 83 -11.52 -7.54 -3.97
N LEU A 84 -11.77 -8.62 -3.24
CA LEU A 84 -12.52 -8.59 -1.98
C LEU A 84 -11.71 -7.92 -0.86
N GLY A 85 -12.35 -7.00 -0.14
CA GLY A 85 -11.81 -6.32 1.02
C GLY A 85 -12.29 -6.91 2.35
N LEU A 86 -11.93 -6.24 3.44
CA LEU A 86 -12.30 -6.67 4.80
C LEU A 86 -13.81 -6.74 5.02
N ARG A 87 -14.60 -5.83 4.44
CA ARG A 87 -16.07 -5.82 4.60
C ARG A 87 -16.73 -7.04 4.00
N GLU A 88 -16.22 -7.56 2.88
CA GLU A 88 -16.73 -8.79 2.27
C GLU A 88 -16.21 -10.05 2.97
N LEU A 89 -14.94 -10.03 3.39
CA LEU A 89 -14.25 -11.21 3.92
C LEU A 89 -14.43 -11.43 5.42
N ALA A 90 -14.74 -10.37 6.17
CA ALA A 90 -14.99 -10.38 7.60
C ALA A 90 -16.17 -9.46 7.94
N PRO A 91 -17.43 -9.91 7.74
CA PRO A 91 -18.62 -9.06 7.93
C PRO A 91 -18.81 -8.51 9.35
N THR A 92 -18.13 -9.09 10.34
CA THR A 92 -18.11 -8.61 11.73
C THR A 92 -17.04 -7.55 11.99
N PHE A 93 -16.21 -7.23 10.99
CA PHE A 93 -15.18 -6.19 11.11
C PHE A 93 -15.87 -4.84 11.36
N PRO A 94 -15.54 -4.15 12.47
CA PRO A 94 -16.21 -2.91 12.84
C PRO A 94 -15.86 -1.78 11.88
N ASP A 95 -16.65 -0.70 11.88
CA ASP A 95 -16.20 0.54 11.27
C ASP A 95 -15.03 1.11 12.07
N THR A 96 -13.84 1.05 11.47
CA THR A 96 -12.58 1.45 12.09
C THR A 96 -12.10 2.83 11.64
N THR A 97 -12.96 3.68 11.08
CA THR A 97 -12.57 5.04 10.67
C THR A 97 -11.89 5.81 11.81
N ALA A 98 -12.31 5.59 13.06
CA ALA A 98 -11.68 6.17 14.25
C ALA A 98 -10.42 5.42 14.76
N ALA A 99 -10.13 4.21 14.26
CA ALA A 99 -9.02 3.37 14.76
C ALA A 99 -7.67 3.69 14.10
N TRP A 100 -7.65 4.45 13.00
CA TRP A 100 -6.41 4.79 12.28
C TRP A 100 -5.38 5.49 13.15
N ASP A 101 -5.81 6.32 14.09
CA ASP A 101 -4.93 6.96 15.08
C ASP A 101 -4.21 5.93 15.96
N GLN A 102 -4.88 4.84 16.33
CA GLN A 102 -4.30 3.77 17.13
C GLN A 102 -3.29 2.97 16.31
N VAL A 103 -3.61 2.65 15.05
CA VAL A 103 -2.68 1.98 14.13
C VAL A 103 -1.44 2.84 13.88
N ALA A 104 -1.63 4.13 13.62
CA ALA A 104 -0.53 5.08 13.45
C ALA A 104 0.37 5.16 14.69
N LEU A 105 -0.21 5.16 15.89
CA LEU A 105 0.55 5.14 17.14
C LEU A 105 1.34 3.82 17.33
N ARG A 106 0.75 2.67 16.99
CA ARG A 106 1.45 1.38 17.03
C ARG A 106 2.64 1.37 16.06
N LEU A 107 2.44 1.84 14.83
CA LEU A 107 3.52 1.98 13.84
C LEU A 107 4.63 2.92 14.33
N ALA A 108 4.27 4.07 14.92
CA ALA A 108 5.24 4.98 15.52
C ALA A 108 6.08 4.29 16.60
N ARG A 109 5.44 3.52 17.50
CA ARG A 109 6.14 2.77 18.55
C ARG A 109 7.08 1.70 17.98
N CYS A 110 6.69 1.00 16.91
CA CYS A 110 7.58 0.08 16.20
C CYS A 110 8.84 0.78 15.65
N LEU A 111 8.73 2.06 15.30
CA LEU A 111 9.84 2.90 14.85
C LEU A 111 10.61 3.58 15.99
N GLY A 112 10.33 3.24 17.26
CA GLY A 112 10.96 3.85 18.43
C GLY A 112 10.47 5.28 18.73
N ARG A 113 9.31 5.67 18.21
CA ARG A 113 8.68 6.98 18.45
C ARG A 113 7.56 6.87 19.49
N ALA A 114 7.42 7.91 20.32
CA ALA A 114 6.34 7.99 21.30
C ALA A 114 4.99 8.37 20.67
N ASP A 115 5.03 9.05 19.52
CA ASP A 115 3.90 9.72 18.88
C ASP A 115 3.93 9.54 17.35
N ALA A 116 2.73 9.52 16.74
CA ALA A 116 2.59 9.50 15.30
C ALA A 116 2.77 10.91 14.71
N VAL A 117 3.42 10.99 13.55
CA VAL A 117 3.55 12.25 12.81
C VAL A 117 2.17 12.61 12.24
N ARG A 118 1.58 13.69 12.73
CA ARG A 118 0.29 14.23 12.23
C ARG A 118 0.48 15.32 11.19
N GLU A 119 1.57 16.07 11.31
CA GLU A 119 1.94 17.12 10.36
C GLU A 119 3.32 16.87 9.78
N LEU A 120 3.42 16.90 8.46
CA LEU A 120 4.70 16.81 7.76
C LEU A 120 5.46 18.13 7.90
N PRO A 121 6.79 18.13 8.10
CA PRO A 121 7.58 19.35 8.10
C PRO A 121 7.37 20.17 6.82
N GLU A 122 7.43 21.49 6.94
CA GLU A 122 7.21 22.39 5.79
C GLU A 122 8.15 22.08 4.62
N SER A 123 9.42 21.77 4.90
CA SER A 123 10.40 21.35 3.89
C SER A 123 9.97 20.12 3.10
N VAL A 124 9.31 19.15 3.76
CA VAL A 124 8.76 17.95 3.11
C VAL A 124 7.55 18.31 2.26
N ARG A 125 6.64 19.15 2.77
CA ARG A 125 5.47 19.63 2.02
C ARG A 125 5.87 20.40 0.76
N ASN A 126 6.81 21.34 0.88
CA ASN A 126 7.30 22.14 -0.24
C ASN A 126 7.96 21.26 -1.31
N LYS A 127 8.78 20.29 -0.88
CA LYS A 127 9.41 19.34 -1.82
C LYS A 127 8.38 18.41 -2.49
N ALA A 128 7.36 17.96 -1.76
CA ALA A 128 6.27 17.18 -2.33
C ALA A 128 5.50 17.99 -3.39
N ALA A 129 5.20 19.26 -3.12
CA ALA A 129 4.52 20.15 -4.06
C ALA A 129 5.33 20.33 -5.37
N ILE A 130 6.65 20.51 -5.27
CA ILE A 130 7.54 20.59 -6.44
C ILE A 130 7.48 19.31 -7.26
N LEU A 131 7.65 18.14 -6.62
CA LEU A 131 7.64 16.85 -7.31
C LEU A 131 6.29 16.55 -7.96
N SER A 132 5.18 16.87 -7.30
CA SER A 132 3.84 16.70 -7.87
C SER A 132 3.66 17.55 -9.12
N ASN A 133 4.14 18.80 -9.11
CA ASN A 133 4.07 19.69 -10.27
C ASN A 133 4.97 19.18 -11.41
N GLU A 134 6.19 18.74 -11.11
CA GLU A 134 7.09 18.15 -12.12
C GLU A 134 6.50 16.88 -12.75
N CYS A 135 5.88 16.01 -11.95
CA CYS A 135 5.25 14.79 -12.43
C CYS A 135 4.03 15.11 -13.33
N VAL A 136 3.16 16.02 -12.90
CA VAL A 136 1.99 16.44 -13.69
C VAL A 136 2.40 17.13 -14.99
N MET A 137 3.46 17.94 -14.97
CA MET A 137 3.99 18.55 -16.19
C MET A 137 4.60 17.51 -17.12
N THR A 138 5.31 16.52 -16.58
CA THR A 138 5.84 15.39 -17.34
C THR A 138 4.71 14.58 -17.98
N ASP A 139 3.67 14.23 -17.23
CA ASP A 139 2.49 13.51 -17.73
C ASP A 139 1.72 14.31 -18.78
N ARG A 140 1.61 15.63 -18.63
CA ARG A 140 1.04 16.51 -19.66
C ARG A 140 1.89 16.57 -20.92
N LEU A 141 3.21 16.67 -20.80
CA LEU A 141 4.12 16.68 -21.96
C LEU A 141 4.08 15.34 -22.70
N ILE A 142 4.03 14.23 -21.97
CA ILE A 142 3.81 12.89 -22.54
C ILE A 142 2.44 12.81 -23.22
N SER A 143 1.37 13.28 -22.57
CA SER A 143 0.02 13.28 -23.14
C SER A 143 -0.10 14.16 -24.39
N GLN A 144 0.59 15.30 -24.43
CA GLN A 144 0.65 16.18 -25.61
C GLN A 144 1.49 15.57 -26.74
N ALA A 145 2.61 14.92 -26.42
CA ALA A 145 3.41 14.19 -27.41
C ALA A 145 2.64 13.01 -28.04
N LEU A 146 1.80 12.32 -27.25
CA LEU A 146 0.89 11.27 -27.72
C LEU A 146 -0.26 11.79 -28.60
N GLN A 147 -0.54 13.09 -28.61
CA GLN A 147 -1.56 13.71 -29.46
C GLN A 147 -1.00 14.24 -30.79
N VAL A 148 0.31 14.13 -31.03
CA VAL A 148 0.94 14.52 -32.31
C VAL A 148 0.72 13.42 -33.35
N PRO A 149 0.11 13.71 -34.53
CA PRO A 149 -0.07 12.72 -35.58
C PRO A 149 1.28 12.15 -36.04
N GLY A 150 1.49 10.85 -35.86
CA GLY A 150 2.72 10.14 -36.27
C GLY A 150 3.70 9.79 -35.14
N PHE A 151 3.43 10.16 -33.88
CA PHE A 151 4.23 9.69 -32.75
C PHE A 151 3.89 8.24 -32.40
N GLN A 152 4.84 7.31 -32.59
CA GLN A 152 4.73 5.92 -32.13
C GLN A 152 5.73 5.66 -31.01
N ILE A 153 5.26 5.08 -29.90
CA ILE A 153 6.15 4.56 -28.86
C ILE A 153 6.80 3.29 -29.42
N SER A 154 8.12 3.32 -29.62
CA SER A 154 8.91 2.12 -29.88
C SER A 154 8.80 1.19 -28.66
N THR A 155 8.34 -0.03 -28.91
CA THR A 155 8.29 -1.11 -27.92
C THR A 155 9.46 -2.04 -28.18
N ASP A 156 10.63 -1.62 -27.69
CA ASP A 156 11.79 -2.49 -27.50
C ASP A 156 11.87 -2.94 -26.03
#